data_AF-A0A6J1USE1-F1
#
_entry.id   AF-A0A6J1USE1-F1
#
_cell.length_a   1.000
_cell.length_b   1.000
_cell.length_c   1.000
_cell.angle_alpha   90.00
_cell.angle_beta   90.00
_cell.angle_gamma   90.00
#
_symmetry.space_group_name_H-M   'P 1'
#
loop_
_entity.id
_entity.type
_entity.pdbx_description
1 polymer ?
#
loop_
_entity_poly.entity_id
_entity_poly.type
_entity_poly.pdbx_seq_one_letter_code
_entity_poly.pdbx_strand_id
1 'polypeptide(L)'
;MPMILGYWDIRGLAHSIRLLLEYTGTSYEDKFYSCGEAPDYDKSKWISEKEKLGLDFPNLPYLIDGKTKLTQSNAILRYIARKHHLCGETEEELIRVDMLENQVMDFRMALGMISYNPDFVS
;
A
#
# COMPACT_ATOMS: atom_id res chain seq x y z
N MET A 1 -2.00 -18.55 9.21
CA MET A 1 -2.23 -18.34 7.75
C MET A 1 -1.36 -17.18 7.34
N PRO A 2 -0.78 -17.20 6.12
CA PRO A 2 -0.02 -16.05 5.61
C PRO A 2 -0.91 -14.80 5.58
N MET A 3 -0.31 -13.62 5.73
CA MET A 3 -1.01 -12.36 5.46
C MET A 3 -1.37 -12.27 3.98
N ILE A 4 -2.43 -11.53 3.62
CA ILE A 4 -2.76 -11.27 2.21
C ILE A 4 -2.57 -9.79 1.93
N LEU A 5 -1.66 -9.45 1.00
CA LEU A 5 -1.48 -8.10 0.48
C LEU A 5 -2.20 -7.98 -0.86
N GLY A 6 -3.24 -7.15 -0.92
CA GLY A 6 -3.96 -6.88 -2.16
C GLY A 6 -3.52 -5.59 -2.81
N TYR A 7 -3.11 -5.65 -4.08
CA TYR A 7 -2.81 -4.45 -4.88
C TYR A 7 -2.93 -4.74 -6.38
N TRP A 8 -2.88 -3.67 -7.17
CA TRP A 8 -2.70 -3.80 -8.62
C TRP A 8 -1.40 -4.55 -8.94
N ASP A 9 -1.37 -5.21 -10.09
CA ASP A 9 -0.20 -5.90 -10.66
C ASP A 9 0.83 -4.90 -11.23
N ILE A 10 1.26 -3.99 -10.37
CA ILE A 10 2.26 -2.95 -10.61
C ILE A 10 3.05 -2.70 -9.33
N ARG A 11 4.10 -1.88 -9.42
CA ARG A 11 4.89 -1.41 -8.28
C ARG A 11 4.08 -0.52 -7.33
N GLY A 12 3.68 0.66 -7.80
CA GLY A 12 2.84 1.65 -7.11
C GLY A 12 3.08 1.85 -5.61
N LEU A 13 1.98 1.94 -4.85
CA LEU A 13 1.97 2.18 -3.39
C LEU A 13 2.35 0.94 -2.57
N ALA A 14 2.19 -0.26 -3.13
CA ALA A 14 2.47 -1.50 -2.40
C ALA A 14 3.97 -1.84 -2.30
N HIS A 15 4.83 -1.14 -3.06
CA HIS A 15 6.25 -1.49 -3.13
C HIS A 15 6.96 -1.47 -1.77
N SER A 16 6.78 -0.41 -0.98
CA SER A 16 7.38 -0.32 0.36
C SER A 16 6.83 -1.38 1.31
N ILE A 17 5.57 -1.81 1.12
CA ILE A 17 4.93 -2.85 1.93
C ILE A 17 5.55 -4.20 1.62
N ARG A 18 5.69 -4.56 0.33
CA ARG A 18 6.36 -5.80 -0.10
C ARG A 18 7.78 -5.89 0.44
N LEU A 19 8.56 -4.82 0.28
CA LEU A 19 9.93 -4.76 0.81
C LEU A 19 9.98 -4.96 2.34
N LEU A 20 9.04 -4.37 3.08
CA LEU A 20 8.98 -4.52 4.53
C LEU A 20 8.57 -5.93 4.97
N LEU A 21 7.63 -6.56 4.25
CA LEU A 21 7.22 -7.94 4.51
C LEU A 21 8.39 -8.91 4.29
N GLU A 22 9.12 -8.76 3.18
CA GLU A 22 10.32 -9.54 2.90
C GLU A 22 11.42 -9.30 3.94
N TYR A 23 11.71 -8.04 4.25
CA TYR A 23 12.75 -7.67 5.24
C TYR A 23 12.48 -8.27 6.63
N THR A 24 11.21 -8.32 7.03
CA THR A 24 10.80 -8.87 8.34
C THR A 24 10.61 -10.38 8.33
N GLY A 25 10.81 -11.06 7.20
CA GLY A 25 10.52 -12.49 7.04
C GLY A 25 9.05 -12.83 7.28
N THR A 26 8.15 -11.86 7.13
CA THR A 26 6.72 -12.05 7.37
C THR A 26 6.14 -12.88 6.23
N SER A 27 5.53 -14.04 6.53
CA SER A 27 4.85 -14.86 5.53
C SER A 27 3.59 -14.16 5.00
N TYR A 28 3.53 -13.94 3.69
CA TYR A 28 2.40 -13.32 3.01
C TYR A 28 2.18 -13.90 1.61
N GLU A 29 1.00 -13.67 1.07
CA GLU A 29 0.62 -13.89 -0.32
C GLU A 29 0.24 -12.54 -0.96
N ASP A 30 0.76 -12.27 -2.16
CA ASP A 30 0.30 -11.15 -2.98
C ASP A 30 -0.97 -11.56 -3.75
N LYS A 31 -2.07 -10.85 -3.51
CA LYS A 31 -3.26 -10.89 -4.36
C LYS A 31 -3.15 -9.76 -5.39
N PHE A 32 -2.72 -10.13 -6.59
CA PHE A 32 -2.64 -9.20 -7.71
C PHE A 32 -3.98 -9.02 -8.42
N TYR A 33 -4.34 -7.76 -8.66
CA TYR A 33 -5.41 -7.39 -9.57
C TYR A 33 -4.77 -6.87 -10.87
N SER A 34 -5.02 -7.54 -11.99
CA SER A 34 -4.59 -7.01 -13.30
C SER A 34 -5.62 -6.02 -13.82
N CYS A 35 -5.16 -4.89 -14.34
CA CYS A 35 -5.96 -4.00 -15.17
C CYS A 35 -6.01 -4.56 -16.60
N GLY A 36 -7.14 -4.43 -17.29
CA GLY A 36 -7.26 -4.73 -18.72
C GLY A 36 -6.37 -3.81 -19.57
N GLU A 37 -6.22 -4.16 -20.85
CA GLU A 37 -5.42 -3.38 -21.80
C GLU A 37 -6.09 -2.04 -22.19
N ALA A 38 -5.31 -1.17 -22.81
CA ALA A 38 -5.81 0.06 -23.40
C ALA A 38 -6.76 -0.24 -24.57
N PRO A 39 -7.74 0.65 -24.85
CA PRO A 39 -8.01 1.91 -24.15
C PRO A 39 -8.94 1.76 -22.93
N ASP A 40 -9.53 0.57 -22.73
CA ASP A 40 -10.63 0.37 -21.79
C ASP A 40 -10.18 0.28 -20.33
N TYR A 41 -8.96 -0.22 -20.09
CA TYR A 41 -8.37 -0.34 -18.76
C TYR A 41 -9.32 -0.99 -17.74
N ASP A 42 -9.87 -2.17 -18.08
CA ASP A 42 -10.88 -2.85 -17.26
C ASP A 42 -10.39 -3.14 -15.84
N LYS A 43 -11.18 -2.70 -14.84
CA LYS A 43 -10.93 -2.84 -13.40
C LYS A 43 -11.89 -3.81 -12.72
N SER A 44 -12.70 -4.55 -13.49
CA SER A 44 -13.73 -5.46 -12.99
C SER A 44 -13.21 -6.47 -11.96
N LYS A 45 -11.98 -6.97 -12.13
CA LYS A 45 -11.33 -7.89 -11.19
C LYS A 45 -11.31 -7.35 -9.75
N TRP A 46 -10.96 -6.08 -9.58
CA TRP A 46 -11.00 -5.44 -8.26
C TRP A 46 -12.43 -5.06 -7.86
N ILE A 47 -13.17 -4.40 -8.76
CA ILE A 47 -14.49 -3.85 -8.45
C ILE A 47 -15.47 -4.94 -8.00
N SER A 48 -15.37 -6.14 -8.56
CA SER A 48 -16.24 -7.27 -8.21
C SER A 48 -15.94 -7.91 -6.86
N GLU A 49 -14.73 -7.73 -6.30
CA GLU A 49 -14.32 -8.25 -4.99
C GLU A 49 -14.36 -7.17 -3.89
N LYS A 50 -14.18 -5.89 -4.24
CA LYS A 50 -14.00 -4.74 -3.34
C LYS A 50 -14.89 -4.76 -2.09
N GLU A 51 -16.20 -4.88 -2.26
CA GLU A 51 -17.18 -4.82 -1.16
C GLU A 51 -17.33 -6.14 -0.38
N LYS A 52 -16.79 -7.24 -0.91
CA LYS A 52 -16.91 -8.59 -0.32
C LYS A 52 -15.81 -8.89 0.71
N LEU A 53 -14.75 -8.08 0.72
CA LEU A 53 -13.59 -8.29 1.59
C LEU A 53 -13.84 -7.85 3.04
N GLY A 54 -14.92 -7.09 3.30
CA GLY A 54 -15.25 -6.58 4.63
C GLY A 54 -14.18 -5.64 5.18
N LEU A 55 -13.66 -4.75 4.31
CA LEU A 55 -12.77 -3.64 4.66
C LEU A 55 -13.63 -2.46 5.12
N ASP A 56 -13.24 -1.74 6.17
CA ASP A 56 -14.01 -0.57 6.64
C ASP A 56 -14.05 0.56 5.59
N PHE A 57 -12.93 0.77 4.91
CA PHE A 57 -12.78 1.70 3.79
C PHE A 57 -12.15 0.98 2.59
N PRO A 58 -12.95 0.31 1.74
CA PRO A 58 -12.42 -0.54 0.67
C PRO A 58 -11.54 0.23 -0.32
N ASN A 59 -10.24 -0.11 -0.35
CA ASN A 59 -9.23 0.57 -1.15
C ASN A 59 -8.02 -0.36 -1.44
N LEU A 60 -7.16 0.04 -2.37
CA LEU A 60 -5.88 -0.62 -2.66
C LEU A 60 -4.72 0.33 -2.32
N PRO A 61 -3.66 -0.12 -1.60
CA PRO A 61 -3.49 -1.47 -1.09
C PRO A 61 -4.34 -1.78 0.14
N TYR A 62 -4.64 -3.06 0.33
CA TYR A 62 -5.17 -3.61 1.58
C TYR A 62 -4.25 -4.70 2.14
N LEU A 63 -4.28 -4.90 3.45
CA LEU A 63 -3.65 -6.04 4.13
C LEU A 63 -4.70 -6.77 4.97
N ILE A 64 -4.78 -8.10 4.82
CA ILE A 64 -5.59 -8.97 5.68
C ILE A 64 -4.65 -9.88 6.48
N ASP A 65 -4.73 -9.79 7.80
CA ASP A 65 -4.04 -10.65 8.73
C ASP A 65 -5.02 -11.22 9.76
N GLY A 66 -5.53 -12.42 9.48
CA GLY A 66 -6.57 -13.06 10.27
C GLY A 66 -7.83 -12.19 10.35
N LYS A 67 -8.13 -11.65 11.54
CA LYS A 67 -9.27 -10.76 11.77
C LYS A 67 -8.94 -9.28 11.48
N THR A 68 -7.67 -8.93 11.42
CA THR A 68 -7.22 -7.56 11.16
C THR A 68 -7.29 -7.29 9.66
N LYS A 69 -7.99 -6.22 9.28
CA LYS A 69 -8.18 -5.81 7.90
C LYS A 69 -7.88 -4.32 7.79
N LEU A 70 -6.91 -3.96 6.97
CA LEU A 70 -6.40 -2.60 6.88
C LEU A 70 -6.40 -2.13 5.44
N THR A 71 -6.69 -0.86 5.25
CA THR A 71 -6.39 -0.11 4.03
C THR A 71 -5.51 1.10 4.39
N GLN A 72 -5.06 1.85 3.38
CA GLN A 72 -4.03 2.91 3.47
C GLN A 72 -2.61 2.37 3.65
N SER A 73 -1.72 2.69 2.70
CA SER A 73 -0.36 2.15 2.66
C SER A 73 0.44 2.47 3.92
N ASN A 74 0.34 3.69 4.44
CA ASN A 74 1.04 4.11 5.66
C ASN A 74 0.52 3.38 6.91
N ALA A 75 -0.80 3.18 7.02
CA ALA A 75 -1.37 2.41 8.14
C ALA A 75 -0.92 0.94 8.11
N ILE A 76 -0.84 0.34 6.92
CA ILE A 76 -0.32 -1.01 6.71
C ILE A 76 1.17 -1.09 7.09
N LEU A 77 2.00 -0.14 6.62
CA LEU A 77 3.42 -0.07 6.98
C LEU A 77 3.61 0.05 8.50
N ARG A 78 2.89 0.95 9.15
CA ARG A 78 2.95 1.13 10.62
C ARG A 78 2.47 -0.12 11.37
N TYR A 79 1.48 -0.84 10.85
CA TYR A 79 1.02 -2.10 11.44
C TYR A 79 2.12 -3.17 11.44
N ILE A 80 2.78 -3.38 10.29
CA ILE A 80 3.89 -4.32 10.18
C ILE A 80 5.06 -3.86 11.04
N ALA A 81 5.42 -2.57 10.97
CA ALA A 81 6.53 -2.01 11.76
C ALA A 81 6.34 -2.21 13.27
N ARG A 82 5.13 -1.98 13.80
CA ARG A 82 4.84 -2.22 15.22
C ARG A 82 4.99 -3.68 15.65
N LYS A 83 4.71 -4.65 14.77
CA LYS A 83 4.89 -6.08 15.07
C LYS A 83 6.36 -6.49 15.21
N HIS A 84 7.26 -5.69 14.64
CA HIS A 84 8.69 -5.99 14.54
C HIS A 84 9.57 -4.95 15.24
N HIS A 85 8.98 -4.06 16.06
CA HIS A 85 9.70 -2.98 16.76
C HIS A 85 10.51 -2.07 15.81
N LEU A 86 9.95 -1.77 14.63
CA LEU A 86 10.57 -0.92 13.60
C LEU A 86 9.97 0.50 13.56
N CYS A 87 9.37 0.95 14.66
CA CYS A 87 8.94 2.34 14.83
C CYS A 87 10.01 3.12 15.60
N GLY A 88 9.81 4.44 15.80
CA GLY A 88 10.65 5.19 16.74
C GLY A 88 10.43 4.71 18.19
N GLU A 89 11.49 4.70 18.98
CA GLU A 89 11.46 4.29 20.39
C GLU A 89 11.47 5.50 21.33
N THR A 90 12.02 6.62 20.86
CA THR A 90 12.04 7.91 21.56
C THR A 90 11.10 8.93 20.90
N GLU A 91 10.70 9.96 21.65
CA GLU A 91 9.89 11.06 21.10
C GLU A 91 10.56 11.74 19.90
N GLU A 92 11.89 11.93 19.94
CA GLU A 92 12.64 12.50 18.82
C GLU A 92 12.54 11.63 17.57
N GLU A 93 12.67 10.31 17.71
CA GLU A 93 12.54 9.38 16.59
C GLU A 93 11.11 9.32 16.04
N LEU A 94 10.11 9.36 16.92
CA LEU A 94 8.70 9.38 16.53
C LEU A 94 8.38 10.64 15.71
N ILE A 95 8.81 11.82 16.17
CA ILE A 95 8.67 13.08 15.42
C ILE A 95 9.31 12.95 14.02
N ARG A 96 10.51 12.37 13.94
CA ARG A 96 11.20 12.18 12.66
C ARG A 96 10.47 11.20 11.74
N VAL A 97 9.96 10.08 12.27
CA VAL A 97 9.16 9.11 11.50
C VAL A 97 7.90 9.77 10.96
N ASP A 98 7.19 10.53 11.80
CA ASP A 98 5.94 11.18 11.41
C ASP A 98 6.17 12.25 10.34
N MET A 99 7.18 13.11 10.51
CA MET A 99 7.54 14.10 9.50
C MET A 99 7.95 13.45 8.17
N LEU A 100 8.82 12.44 8.21
CA LEU A 100 9.33 11.80 7.00
C LEU A 100 8.24 11.02 6.27
N GLU A 101 7.36 10.31 6.97
CA GLU A 101 6.25 9.60 6.36
C GLU A 101 5.36 10.53 5.53
N ASN A 102 5.00 11.69 6.11
CA ASN A 102 4.16 12.68 5.43
C ASN A 102 4.92 13.36 4.28
N GLN A 103 6.17 13.77 4.49
CA GLN A 103 6.97 14.43 3.44
C GLN A 103 7.21 13.51 2.23
N VAL A 104 7.46 12.21 2.46
CA VAL A 104 7.62 11.23 1.38
C VAL A 104 6.32 11.01 0.62
N MET A 105 5.17 11.07 1.29
CA MET A 105 3.86 10.99 0.63
C MET A 105 3.62 12.21 -0.26
N ASP A 106 3.89 13.43 0.22
CA ASP A 106 3.76 14.66 -0.57
C ASP A 106 4.63 14.62 -1.83
N PHE A 107 5.89 14.22 -1.68
CA PHE A 107 6.81 14.05 -2.81
C PHE A 107 6.31 13.01 -3.81
N ARG A 108 5.86 11.85 -3.33
CA ARG A 108 5.31 10.78 -4.18
C ARG A 108 4.08 11.26 -4.95
N MET A 109 3.17 11.97 -4.30
CA MET A 109 1.96 12.50 -4.94
C MET A 109 2.32 13.54 -6.00
N ALA A 110 3.28 14.43 -5.73
CA ALA A 110 3.79 15.39 -6.71
C ALA A 110 4.36 14.70 -7.96
N LEU A 111 5.20 13.67 -7.77
CA LEU A 111 5.74 12.89 -8.88
C LEU A 111 4.66 12.15 -9.66
N GLY A 112 3.67 11.58 -8.95
CA GLY A 112 2.53 10.91 -9.56
C GLY A 112 1.71 11.85 -10.44
N MET A 113 1.42 13.05 -9.97
CA MET A 113 0.68 14.05 -10.75
C MET A 113 1.40 14.40 -12.05
N ILE A 114 2.71 14.60 -12.02
CA ILE A 114 3.50 14.89 -13.23
C ILE A 114 3.45 13.69 -14.20
N SER A 115 3.63 12.47 -13.69
CA SER A 115 3.72 11.26 -14.52
C SER A 115 2.40 10.88 -15.21
N TYR A 116 1.26 11.30 -14.66
CA TYR A 116 -0.07 11.07 -15.23
C TYR A 116 -0.67 12.31 -15.92
N ASN A 117 0.09 13.40 -16.03
CA ASN A 117 -0.39 14.63 -16.64
C ASN A 117 -0.40 14.50 -18.18
N PRO A 118 -1.56 14.64 -18.86
CA PRO A 118 -1.63 14.57 -20.32
C PRO A 118 -0.91 15.73 -21.01
N ASP A 119 -0.69 16.85 -20.31
CA ASP A 119 0.00 18.04 -20.82
C ASP A 119 1.52 18.01 -20.56
N PHE A 120 2.02 17.00 -19.85
CA PHE A 120 3.45 16.87 -19.60
C PHE A 120 4.18 16.39 -20.86
N VAL A 121 4.84 17.33 -21.54
CA VAL A 121 5.71 17.04 -22.68
C VAL A 121 7.10 16.67 -22.15
N SER A 122 7.48 15.41 -22.35
CA SER A 122 8.81 14.86 -22.00
C SER A 122 9.92 15.38 -22.91
#